data_AF-A0A662N303-F1
#
_entry.id   AF-A0A662N303-F1
#
_cell.length_a   1.000
_cell.length_b   1.000
_cell.length_c   1.000
_cell.angle_alpha   90.00
_cell.angle_beta   90.00
_cell.angle_gamma   90.00
#
_symmetry.space_group_name_H-M   'P 1'
#
loop_
_entity.id
_entity.type
_entity.pdbx_description
1 polymer ?
#
loop_
_entity_poly.entity_id
_entity_poly.type
_entity_poly.pdbx_seq_one_letter_code
_entity_poly.pdbx_strand_id
1 'polypeptide(L)'
;LTTPVILILVIIAALIALILYMRAMAKKKMEGGEEVEMVEEFVCPECGQVVPADATKCPHCGAVFEDQVRCAHCGALVPADADICPKCGEPVAEEMELEDEYEYEME
;
A
#
# COMPACT_ATOMS: atom_id res chain seq x y z
N LEU A 1 57.09 24.29 12.89
CA LEU A 1 55.61 24.33 12.92
C LEU A 1 55.18 25.58 12.17
N THR A 2 54.31 25.57 11.16
CA THR A 2 53.24 24.61 10.90
C THR A 2 52.87 24.45 9.40
N THR A 3 53.59 24.91 8.37
CA THR A 3 53.09 24.79 6.96
C THR A 3 52.49 23.43 6.54
N PRO A 4 53.09 22.24 6.81
CA PRO A 4 52.42 20.96 6.59
C PRO A 4 51.21 20.74 7.53
N VAL A 5 51.28 21.20 8.78
CA VAL A 5 50.19 21.14 9.77
C VAL A 5 49.02 22.07 9.41
N ILE A 6 49.25 23.24 8.81
CA ILE A 6 48.20 24.14 8.30
C ILE A 6 47.50 23.48 7.11
N LEU A 7 48.25 22.88 6.18
CA LEU A 7 47.66 22.10 5.08
C LEU A 7 46.84 20.92 5.63
N ILE A 8 47.34 20.19 6.63
CA ILE A 8 46.60 19.11 7.30
C ILE A 8 45.32 19.65 7.98
N LEU A 9 45.37 20.78 8.69
CA LEU A 9 44.20 21.39 9.33
C LEU A 9 43.14 21.84 8.32
N VAL A 10 43.55 22.42 7.19
CA VAL A 10 42.64 22.80 6.09
C VAL A 10 41.99 21.56 5.45
N ILE A 11 42.77 20.50 5.21
CA ILE A 11 42.25 19.22 4.69
C ILE A 11 41.28 18.58 5.67
N ILE A 12 41.61 18.53 6.97
CA ILE A 12 40.71 18.00 8.02
C ILE A 12 39.42 18.81 8.09
N ALA A 13 39.49 20.15 8.07
CA ALA A 13 38.30 21.01 8.08
C ALA A 13 37.42 20.78 6.83
N ALA A 14 38.01 20.65 5.65
CA ALA A 14 37.29 20.36 4.41
C ALA A 14 36.62 18.96 4.44
N LEU A 15 37.33 17.94 4.95
CA LEU A 15 36.76 16.58 5.12
C LEU A 15 35.62 16.55 6.13
N ILE A 16 35.74 17.24 7.26
CA ILE A 16 34.66 17.37 8.25
C ILE A 16 33.45 18.08 7.63
N ALA A 17 33.66 19.19 6.92
CA ALA A 17 32.58 19.91 6.24
C ALA A 17 31.87 19.03 5.19
N LEU A 18 32.63 18.24 4.41
CA LEU A 18 32.09 17.29 3.44
C LEU A 18 31.28 16.18 4.12
N ILE A 19 31.77 15.59 5.21
CA ILE A 19 31.04 14.56 5.97
C ILE A 19 29.75 15.12 6.57
N LEU A 20 29.77 16.34 7.12
CA LEU A 20 28.57 17.01 7.64
C LEU A 20 27.57 17.31 6.52
N TYR A 21 28.04 17.77 5.37
CA TYR A 21 27.21 18.00 4.18
C TYR A 21 26.55 16.72 3.68
N MET A 22 27.31 15.61 3.54
CA MET A 22 26.78 14.32 3.12
C MET A 22 25.74 13.77 4.10
N ARG A 23 25.96 13.94 5.43
CA ARG A 23 24.97 13.58 6.46
C ARG A 23 23.70 14.44 6.39
N ALA A 24 23.82 15.73 6.10
CA ALA A 24 22.68 16.62 5.93
C ALA A 24 21.84 16.24 4.69
N MET A 25 22.49 15.89 3.58
CA MET A 25 21.83 15.43 2.36
C MET A 25 21.14 14.06 2.56
N ALA A 26 21.77 13.13 3.29
CA ALA A 26 21.18 11.83 3.63
C ALA A 26 19.90 11.97 4.48
N LYS A 27 19.80 13.00 5.33
CA LYS A 27 18.65 13.23 6.20
C LYS A 27 17.45 13.88 5.49
N LYS A 28 17.61 14.37 4.26
CA LYS A 28 16.60 15.15 3.51
C LYS A 28 15.72 14.34 2.55
N LYS A 29 15.78 13.00 2.56
CA LYS A 29 15.10 12.12 1.59
C LYS A 29 13.99 11.24 2.20
N MET A 30 13.41 11.62 3.34
CA MET A 30 12.44 10.78 4.09
C MET A 30 11.29 11.60 4.73
N GLU A 31 10.70 12.53 3.99
CA GLU A 31 9.52 13.31 4.42
C GLU A 31 8.39 13.26 3.35
N GLY A 32 8.32 12.14 2.63
CA GLY A 32 7.43 11.96 1.47
C GLY A 32 7.42 10.52 0.98
N GLY A 33 7.20 9.58 1.89
CA GLY A 33 6.70 8.25 1.51
C GLY A 33 5.20 8.39 1.30
N GLU A 34 4.80 8.65 0.06
CA GLU A 34 3.42 8.40 -0.33
C GLU A 34 3.23 6.88 -0.32
N GLU A 35 2.36 6.40 0.57
CA GLU A 35 1.97 5.00 0.64
C GLU A 35 1.15 4.70 -0.62
N VAL A 36 1.85 4.30 -1.70
CA VAL A 36 1.21 3.81 -2.91
C VAL A 36 0.64 2.44 -2.59
N GLU A 37 -0.53 2.41 -1.95
CA GLU A 37 -1.42 1.28 -2.06
C GLU A 37 -1.58 0.96 -3.54
N MET A 38 -1.40 -0.32 -3.89
CA MET A 38 -1.66 -0.80 -5.25
C MET A 38 -3.16 -0.95 -5.41
N VAL A 39 -3.85 0.19 -5.49
CA VAL A 39 -5.30 0.22 -5.67
C VAL A 39 -5.60 -0.43 -7.01
N GLU A 40 -6.23 -1.61 -6.98
CA GLU A 40 -6.64 -2.29 -8.20
C GLU A 40 -7.61 -1.38 -8.98
N GLU A 41 -7.47 -1.28 -10.30
CA GLU A 41 -8.33 -0.43 -11.12
C GLU A 41 -9.34 -1.28 -11.90
N PHE A 42 -10.58 -0.81 -12.03
CA PHE A 42 -11.63 -1.43 -12.84
C PHE A 42 -12.30 -0.43 -13.78
N VAL A 43 -13.02 -0.95 -14.78
CA VAL A 43 -13.77 -0.13 -15.74
C VAL A 43 -15.20 0.06 -15.23
N CYS A 44 -15.62 1.30 -15.02
CA CYS A 44 -16.98 1.65 -14.62
C CYS A 44 -18.01 1.15 -15.65
N PRO A 45 -18.97 0.28 -15.27
CA PRO A 45 -19.95 -0.29 -16.20
C PRO A 45 -20.90 0.76 -16.81
N GLU A 46 -21.16 1.88 -16.12
CA GLU A 46 -22.09 2.92 -16.55
C GLU A 46 -21.50 3.90 -17.58
N CYS A 47 -20.17 4.11 -17.59
CA CYS A 47 -19.56 5.13 -18.47
C CYS A 47 -18.25 4.72 -19.16
N GLY A 48 -17.70 3.54 -18.86
CA GLY A 48 -16.49 3.02 -19.50
C GLY A 48 -15.16 3.65 -19.03
N GLN A 49 -15.18 4.59 -18.08
CA GLN A 49 -13.95 5.14 -17.50
C GLN A 49 -13.36 4.22 -16.44
N VAL A 50 -12.03 4.19 -16.38
CA VAL A 50 -11.28 3.52 -15.33
C VAL A 50 -11.49 4.24 -14.00
N VAL A 51 -11.71 3.47 -12.93
CA VAL A 51 -11.95 3.91 -11.56
C VAL A 51 -11.23 2.95 -10.59
N PRO A 52 -10.81 3.42 -9.41
CA PRO A 52 -10.15 2.56 -8.43
C PRO A 52 -11.16 1.62 -7.75
N ALA A 53 -10.75 0.41 -7.36
CA ALA A 53 -11.61 -0.68 -6.90
C ALA A 53 -12.29 -0.45 -5.55
N ASP A 54 -11.72 0.41 -4.71
CA ASP A 54 -12.30 0.91 -3.46
C ASP A 54 -13.32 2.04 -3.67
N ALA A 55 -13.48 2.56 -4.91
CA ALA A 55 -14.46 3.59 -5.18
C ALA A 55 -15.88 3.04 -4.96
N THR A 56 -16.58 3.61 -3.99
CA THR A 56 -18.05 3.47 -3.81
C THR A 56 -18.84 4.38 -4.75
N LYS A 57 -18.18 5.28 -5.50
CA LYS A 57 -18.82 6.16 -6.47
C LYS A 57 -17.89 6.56 -7.62
N CYS A 58 -18.36 6.45 -8.85
CA CYS A 58 -17.63 6.90 -10.03
C CYS A 58 -17.46 8.44 -10.03
N PRO A 59 -16.23 8.98 -10.07
CA PRO A 59 -15.98 10.42 -10.14
C PRO A 59 -16.35 11.02 -11.51
N HIS A 60 -16.51 10.19 -12.56
CA HIS A 60 -16.78 10.65 -13.92
C HIS A 60 -18.27 10.76 -14.27
N CYS A 61 -19.10 9.80 -13.84
CA CYS A 61 -20.56 9.81 -14.11
C CYS A 61 -21.43 9.92 -12.85
N GLY A 62 -20.87 9.75 -11.66
CA GLY A 62 -21.62 9.79 -10.40
C GLY A 62 -22.41 8.52 -10.06
N ALA A 63 -22.28 7.44 -10.83
CA ALA A 63 -22.82 6.13 -10.48
C ALA A 63 -22.28 5.67 -9.12
N VAL A 64 -23.17 5.20 -8.24
CA VAL A 64 -22.81 4.62 -6.94
C VAL A 64 -22.60 3.13 -7.14
N PHE A 65 -21.51 2.61 -6.60
CA PHE A 65 -21.20 1.20 -6.58
C PHE A 65 -21.56 0.69 -5.18
N GLU A 66 -22.55 -0.19 -5.11
CA GLU A 66 -22.86 -0.92 -3.88
C GLU A 66 -21.69 -1.86 -3.55
N ASP A 67 -21.44 -2.10 -2.26
CA ASP A 67 -20.32 -2.93 -1.80
C ASP A 67 -20.41 -4.32 -2.45
N GLN A 68 -19.43 -4.64 -3.31
CA GLN A 68 -19.43 -5.82 -4.14
C GLN A 68 -18.10 -6.56 -4.01
N VAL A 69 -18.16 -7.80 -3.59
CA VAL A 69 -17.02 -8.70 -3.50
C VAL A 69 -16.88 -9.50 -4.79
N ARG A 70 -15.67 -9.95 -5.10
CA ARG A 70 -15.42 -10.84 -6.24
C ARG A 70 -15.53 -12.29 -5.79
N CYS A 71 -16.49 -13.04 -6.35
CA CYS A 71 -16.61 -14.47 -6.11
C CYS A 71 -15.32 -15.20 -6.52
N ALA A 72 -14.63 -15.83 -5.56
CA ALA A 72 -13.36 -16.50 -5.79
C ALA A 72 -13.43 -17.67 -6.80
N HIS A 73 -14.61 -18.30 -6.93
CA HIS A 73 -14.80 -19.46 -7.82
C HIS A 73 -15.03 -19.08 -9.30
N CYS A 74 -15.84 -18.05 -9.59
CA CYS A 74 -16.19 -17.68 -10.97
C CYS A 74 -15.75 -16.27 -11.40
N GLY A 75 -15.16 -15.48 -10.49
CA GLY A 75 -14.70 -14.13 -10.77
C GLY A 75 -15.79 -13.07 -10.96
N ALA A 76 -17.07 -13.42 -10.79
CA ALA A 76 -18.17 -12.47 -10.86
C ALA A 76 -18.13 -11.49 -9.67
N LEU A 77 -18.44 -10.22 -9.93
CA LEU A 77 -18.83 -9.29 -8.87
C LEU A 77 -20.22 -9.66 -8.36
N VAL A 78 -20.35 -9.75 -7.06
CA VAL A 78 -21.57 -10.12 -6.32
C VAL A 78 -21.70 -9.20 -5.11
N PRO A 79 -22.91 -8.97 -4.56
CA PRO A 79 -23.08 -8.13 -3.37
C PRO A 79 -22.24 -8.67 -2.21
N ALA A 80 -21.70 -7.77 -1.37
CA ALA A 80 -20.92 -8.15 -0.18
C ALA A 80 -21.76 -8.90 0.86
N ASP A 81 -23.08 -8.71 0.87
CA ASP A 81 -24.07 -9.38 1.72
C ASP A 81 -24.60 -10.71 1.13
N ALA A 82 -24.06 -11.18 0.01
CA ALA A 82 -24.56 -12.38 -0.67
C ALA A 82 -23.83 -13.66 -0.23
N ASP A 83 -24.43 -14.45 0.66
CA ASP A 83 -23.90 -15.77 1.11
C ASP A 83 -23.49 -16.70 -0.05
N ILE A 84 -24.26 -16.66 -1.15
CA ILE A 84 -24.14 -17.56 -2.30
C ILE A 84 -24.09 -16.76 -3.59
N CYS A 85 -23.11 -17.05 -4.44
CA CYS A 85 -22.94 -16.38 -5.72
C CYS A 85 -24.11 -16.66 -6.68
N PRO A 86 -24.93 -15.67 -7.07
CA PRO A 86 -26.06 -15.88 -7.98
C PRO A 86 -25.65 -16.23 -9.42
N LYS A 87 -24.34 -16.22 -9.75
CA LYS A 87 -23.81 -16.62 -11.06
C LYS A 87 -23.38 -18.08 -11.13
N CYS A 88 -22.82 -18.65 -10.07
CA CYS A 88 -22.31 -20.04 -10.09
C CYS A 88 -22.84 -20.96 -8.99
N GLY A 89 -23.53 -20.43 -7.98
CA GLY A 89 -24.08 -21.20 -6.86
C GLY A 89 -23.06 -21.61 -5.79
N GLU A 90 -21.81 -21.17 -5.91
CA GLU A 90 -20.77 -21.39 -4.88
C GLU A 90 -20.92 -20.34 -3.76
N PRO A 91 -20.68 -20.68 -2.48
CA PRO A 91 -20.57 -19.70 -1.41
C PRO A 91 -19.57 -18.59 -1.74
N VAL A 92 -19.93 -17.38 -1.35
CA VAL A 92 -19.04 -16.21 -1.36
C VAL A 92 -18.42 -16.19 0.03
N ALA A 93 -17.12 -16.51 0.12
CA ALA A 93 -16.49 -16.76 1.41
C ALA A 93 -16.46 -15.49 2.28
N GLU A 94 -17.34 -15.43 3.29
CA GLU A 94 -17.16 -14.56 4.45
C GLU A 94 -15.90 -14.98 5.22
N GLU A 95 -15.32 -14.02 5.93
CA GLU A 95 -14.12 -14.19 6.74
C GLU A 95 -14.42 -15.20 7.87
N MET A 96 -13.79 -16.37 7.81
CA MET A 96 -13.84 -17.32 8.93
C MET A 96 -13.10 -16.72 10.12
N GLU A 97 -13.84 -16.21 11.11
CA GLU A 97 -13.34 -16.02 12.47
C GLU A 97 -12.88 -17.40 13.00
N LEU A 98 -11.57 -17.65 12.90
CA LEU A 98 -10.93 -18.82 13.47
C LEU A 98 -10.78 -18.55 14.98
N GLU A 99 -11.73 -18.99 15.80
CA GLU A 99 -11.54 -19.03 17.26
C GLU A 99 -10.39 -19.98 17.61
N ASP A 100 -9.41 -19.48 18.36
CA ASP A 100 -8.11 -20.12 18.56
C ASP A 100 -8.16 -21.40 19.41
N GLU A 101 -8.16 -22.56 18.74
CA GLU A 101 -7.54 -23.80 19.22
C GLU A 101 -6.14 -23.82 18.53
N TYR A 102 -4.96 -24.00 19.12
CA TYR A 102 -4.40 -24.95 20.11
C TYR A 102 -3.23 -24.23 20.86
N GLU A 103 -2.33 -24.78 21.71
CA GLU A 103 -2.01 -26.10 22.31
C GLU A 103 -1.08 -25.81 23.52
N TYR A 104 -1.19 -26.51 24.67
CA TYR A 104 0.00 -26.87 25.48
C TYR A 104 -0.26 -28.02 26.47
N GLU A 105 0.00 -29.26 26.04
CA GLU A 105 0.33 -30.35 26.97
C GLU A 105 1.82 -30.28 27.33
N MET A 106 2.17 -30.54 28.59
CA MET A 106 3.56 -30.55 29.07
C MET A 106 3.78 -31.78 29.96
N GLU A 107 4.49 -32.78 29.42
CA GLU A 107 5.09 -33.89 30.19
C GLU A 107 6.48 -33.50 30.74
#